data_AF-A0A946I5V6-F1
#
_entry.id   AF-A0A946I5V6-F1
#
_cell.length_a   1.000
_cell.length_b   1.000
_cell.length_c   1.000
_cell.angle_alpha   90.00
_cell.angle_beta   90.00
_cell.angle_gamma   90.00
#
_symmetry.space_group_name_H-M   'P 1'
#
loop_
_entity.id
_entity.type
_entity.pdbx_description
1 polymer ?
#
loop_
_entity_poly.entity_id
_entity_poly.type
_entity_poly.pdbx_seq_one_letter_code
_entity_poly.pdbx_strand_id
1 'polypeptide(L)'
;MNSLYNISIQLYVIAIRFAALFNAKAKLWVNGKKNIFQKIEEVTKGEQNIVWFHCASLGEFEQGKPIIEVYKQKYPSHKILLTFFSPSGFEIRKNYEGVDWVFYLPADTKSNAKKFISIVKPIKVIFIKYEFWFNYMAE
;
A
#
# COMPACT_ATOMS: atom_id res chain seq x y z
N MET A 1 2.48 -5.31 23.71
CA MET A 1 1.21 -5.86 23.17
C MET A 1 1.31 -6.21 21.68
N ASN A 2 2.37 -6.88 21.22
CA ASN A 2 2.67 -6.98 19.77
C ASN A 2 2.67 -8.39 19.17
N SER A 3 2.76 -9.45 19.98
CA SER A 3 2.92 -10.81 19.43
C SER A 3 1.61 -11.36 18.87
N LEU A 4 0.48 -11.17 19.56
CA LEU A 4 -0.82 -11.66 19.09
C LEU A 4 -1.24 -11.03 17.75
N TYR A 5 -1.07 -9.72 17.62
CA TYR A 5 -1.34 -8.99 16.37
C TYR A 5 -0.46 -9.50 15.21
N ASN A 6 0.86 -9.60 15.43
CA ASN A 6 1.76 -10.08 14.38
C ASN A 6 1.49 -11.54 14.01
N ILE A 7 1.15 -12.40 14.98
CA ILE A 7 0.74 -13.79 14.72
C ILE A 7 -0.56 -13.80 13.91
N SER A 8 -1.57 -12.99 14.25
CA SER A 8 -2.82 -12.94 13.48
C SER A 8 -2.60 -12.48 12.04
N ILE A 9 -1.71 -11.51 11.80
CA ILE A 9 -1.35 -11.08 10.44
C ILE A 9 -0.66 -12.20 9.67
N GLN A 10 0.28 -12.93 10.29
CA GLN A 10 0.95 -14.05 9.64
C GLN A 10 -0.03 -15.19 9.30
N LEU A 11 -0.90 -15.55 10.23
CA LEU A 11 -1.96 -16.53 10.01
C LEU A 11 -2.90 -16.11 8.87
N TYR A 12 -3.29 -14.84 8.83
CA TYR A 12 -4.10 -14.28 7.75
C TYR A 12 -3.41 -14.38 6.39
N VAL A 13 -2.12 -14.06 6.30
CA VAL A 13 -1.34 -14.19 5.05
C VAL A 13 -1.26 -15.64 4.60
N ILE A 14 -1.04 -16.58 5.52
CA ILE A 14 -1.02 -18.01 5.22
C ILE A 14 -2.39 -18.47 4.71
N ALA A 15 -3.47 -18.10 5.41
CA ALA A 15 -4.84 -18.42 5.01
C ALA A 15 -5.18 -17.89 3.62
N ILE A 16 -4.78 -16.65 3.29
CA ILE A 16 -4.97 -16.09 1.94
C ILE A 16 -4.18 -16.87 0.89
N ARG A 17 -2.95 -17.29 1.18
CA ARG A 17 -2.15 -18.10 0.24
C ARG A 17 -2.80 -19.44 -0.07
N PHE A 18 -3.42 -20.08 0.93
CA PHE A 18 -4.22 -21.29 0.71
C PHE A 18 -5.50 -20.97 -0.07
N ALA A 19 -6.24 -19.93 0.31
CA ALA A 19 -7.46 -19.51 -0.38
C ALA A 19 -7.20 -19.14 -1.85
N ALA A 20 -6.00 -18.64 -2.19
CA ALA A 20 -5.60 -18.30 -3.56
C ALA A 20 -5.60 -19.49 -4.53
N LEU A 21 -5.60 -20.72 -4.03
CA LEU A 21 -5.76 -21.93 -4.85
C LEU A 21 -7.18 -22.07 -5.41
N PHE A 22 -8.18 -21.52 -4.70
CA PHE A 22 -9.60 -21.70 -5.01
C PHE A 22 -10.34 -20.39 -5.29
N ASN A 23 -9.77 -19.24 -4.94
CA ASN A 23 -10.42 -17.93 -5.03
C ASN A 23 -9.61 -16.93 -5.88
N ALA A 24 -10.24 -16.37 -6.90
CA ALA A 24 -9.61 -15.42 -7.83
C ALA A 24 -9.13 -14.13 -7.15
N LYS A 25 -9.91 -13.57 -6.20
CA LYS A 25 -9.51 -12.35 -5.47
C LYS A 25 -8.29 -12.61 -4.58
N ALA A 26 -8.28 -13.72 -3.86
CA ALA A 26 -7.10 -14.12 -3.07
C ALA A 26 -5.87 -14.34 -3.97
N LYS A 27 -6.06 -14.95 -5.15
CA LYS A 27 -4.99 -15.14 -6.15
C LYS A 27 -4.43 -13.80 -6.65
N LEU A 28 -5.28 -12.82 -6.93
CA LEU A 28 -4.86 -11.46 -7.29
C LEU A 28 -4.09 -10.79 -6.14
N TRP A 29 -4.58 -10.90 -4.90
CA TRP A 29 -3.90 -10.34 -3.73
C TRP A 29 -2.49 -10.89 -3.53
N VAL A 30 -2.30 -12.20 -3.73
CA VAL A 30 -0.99 -12.87 -3.61
C VAL A 30 -0.08 -12.52 -4.78
N ASN A 31 -0.58 -12.64 -6.01
CA ASN A 31 0.23 -12.41 -7.22
C ASN A 31 0.65 -10.94 -7.35
N GLY A 32 -0.24 -10.01 -7.00
CA GLY A 32 0.06 -8.58 -7.02
C GLY A 32 1.14 -8.15 -6.04
N LYS A 33 1.38 -8.94 -4.98
CA LYS A 33 2.44 -8.69 -3.98
C LYS A 33 3.74 -9.43 -4.28
N LYS A 34 3.82 -10.22 -5.35
CA LYS A 34 5.07 -10.88 -5.75
C LYS A 34 6.13 -9.84 -6.13
N ASN A 35 7.31 -9.99 -5.52
CA ASN A 35 8.48 -9.13 -5.69
C ASN A 35 8.18 -7.64 -5.45
N ILE A 36 7.20 -7.33 -4.60
CA ILE A 36 6.71 -5.95 -4.44
C ILE A 36 7.78 -4.99 -3.95
N PHE A 37 8.64 -5.43 -3.02
CA PHE A 37 9.73 -4.58 -2.52
C PHE A 37 10.75 -4.25 -3.61
N GLN A 38 11.13 -5.22 -4.44
CA GLN A 38 12.04 -4.99 -5.56
C GLN A 38 11.45 -3.97 -6.54
N LYS A 39 10.16 -4.13 -6.90
CA LYS A 39 9.48 -3.23 -7.83
C LYS A 39 9.37 -1.80 -7.29
N ILE A 40 9.01 -1.66 -6.00
CA ILE A 40 8.94 -0.33 -5.36
C ILE A 40 10.34 0.29 -5.34
N GLU A 41 11.34 -0.46 -4.86
CA GLU A 41 12.71 0.05 -4.76
C GLU A 41 13.27 0.47 -6.12
N GLU A 42 13.01 -0.28 -7.18
CA GLU A 42 13.47 0.05 -8.53
C GLU A 42 12.90 1.38 -9.02
N VAL A 43 11.60 1.62 -8.83
CA VAL A 43 10.94 2.84 -9.36
C VAL A 43 11.09 4.05 -8.44
N THR A 44 11.33 3.86 -7.14
CA THR A 44 11.53 4.95 -6.18
C THR A 44 13.01 5.23 -5.91
N LYS A 45 13.93 4.54 -6.59
CA LYS A 45 15.37 4.70 -6.35
C LYS A 45 15.84 6.11 -6.67
N GLY A 46 16.41 6.79 -5.67
CA GLY A 46 16.94 8.15 -5.84
C GLY A 46 15.87 9.25 -5.87
N GLU A 47 14.59 8.87 -5.84
CA GLU A 47 13.48 9.82 -5.74
C GLU A 47 13.45 10.43 -4.34
N GLN A 48 13.16 11.72 -4.29
CA GLN A 48 12.99 12.48 -3.06
C GLN A 48 11.56 13.01 -3.00
N ASN A 49 11.12 13.43 -1.81
CA ASN A 49 9.80 14.04 -1.61
C ASN A 49 8.62 13.12 -1.97
N ILE A 50 8.74 11.82 -1.67
CA ILE A 50 7.66 10.86 -1.85
C ILE A 50 6.60 11.07 -0.76
N VAL A 51 5.35 11.16 -1.17
CA VAL A 51 4.19 11.28 -0.30
C VAL A 51 3.35 10.03 -0.50
N TRP A 52 3.12 9.32 0.60
CA TRP A 52 2.43 8.04 0.57
C TRP A 52 0.96 8.23 0.92
N PHE A 53 0.07 7.89 -0.02
CA PHE A 53 -1.36 7.77 0.22
C PHE A 53 -1.75 6.30 0.31
N HIS A 54 -2.61 5.95 1.27
CA HIS A 54 -3.11 4.59 1.42
C HIS A 54 -4.64 4.54 1.47
N CYS A 55 -5.22 3.59 0.72
CA CYS A 55 -6.64 3.28 0.69
C CYS A 55 -6.86 1.76 0.83
N ALA A 56 -7.78 1.30 1.67
CA ALA A 56 -8.07 -0.14 1.74
C ALA A 56 -8.67 -0.69 0.44
N SER A 57 -9.61 0.05 -0.16
CA SER A 57 -10.39 -0.40 -1.32
C SER A 57 -10.74 0.73 -2.28
N LEU A 58 -11.54 0.41 -3.30
CA LEU A 58 -12.04 1.39 -4.26
C LEU A 58 -12.89 2.47 -3.59
N GLY A 59 -13.73 2.09 -2.61
CA GLY A 59 -14.62 3.04 -1.94
C GLY A 59 -13.85 4.12 -1.18
N GLU A 60 -12.82 3.73 -0.42
CA GLU A 60 -11.93 4.70 0.25
C GLU A 60 -11.16 5.55 -0.76
N PHE A 61 -10.72 4.96 -1.88
CA PHE A 61 -10.06 5.73 -2.92
C PHE A 61 -10.95 6.81 -3.54
N GLU A 62 -12.21 6.51 -3.89
CA GLU A 62 -13.10 7.54 -4.44
C GLU A 62 -13.34 8.69 -3.44
N GLN A 63 -13.37 8.39 -2.14
CA GLN A 63 -13.46 9.39 -1.08
C GLN A 63 -12.17 10.23 -0.95
N GLY A 64 -11.00 9.59 -1.09
CA GLY A 64 -9.69 10.25 -0.97
C GLY A 64 -9.22 10.93 -2.26
N LYS A 65 -9.78 10.58 -3.42
CA LYS A 65 -9.34 11.05 -4.74
C LYS A 65 -9.29 12.58 -4.86
N PRO A 66 -10.30 13.36 -4.42
CA PRO A 66 -10.21 14.81 -4.47
C PRO A 66 -9.04 15.37 -3.67
N ILE A 67 -8.67 14.73 -2.56
CA ILE A 67 -7.54 15.14 -1.72
C ILE A 67 -6.22 14.88 -2.45
N ILE A 68 -6.08 13.73 -3.12
CA ILE A 68 -4.91 13.39 -3.93
C ILE A 68 -4.72 14.41 -5.06
N GLU A 69 -5.79 14.73 -5.79
CA GLU A 69 -5.74 15.66 -6.93
C GLU A 69 -5.36 17.07 -6.50
N VAL A 70 -5.99 17.59 -5.44
CA VAL A 70 -5.65 18.91 -4.87
C VAL A 70 -4.22 18.93 -4.32
N TYR A 71 -3.76 17.83 -3.70
CA TYR A 71 -2.40 17.73 -3.20
C TYR A 71 -1.38 17.81 -4.35
N LYS A 72 -1.61 17.05 -5.43
CA LYS A 72 -0.71 17.03 -6.60
C LYS A 72 -0.64 18.41 -7.28
N GLN A 73 -1.77 19.11 -7.39
CA GLN A 73 -1.81 20.47 -7.93
C GLN A 73 -1.02 21.46 -7.06
N LYS A 74 -1.15 21.35 -5.74
CA LYS A 74 -0.47 22.25 -4.79
C LYS A 74 1.03 21.97 -4.68
N TYR A 75 1.45 20.71 -4.84
CA TYR A 75 2.84 20.28 -4.72
C TYR A 75 3.27 19.45 -5.95
N PRO A 76 3.40 20.08 -7.13
CA PRO A 76 3.67 19.36 -8.38
C PRO A 76 5.02 18.64 -8.41
N SER A 77 6.00 19.12 -7.62
CA SER A 77 7.32 18.48 -7.48
C SER A 77 7.32 17.25 -6.57
N HIS A 78 6.26 17.03 -5.77
CA HIS A 78 6.17 15.84 -4.93
C HIS A 78 5.73 14.63 -5.75
N LYS A 79 6.28 13.47 -5.40
CA LYS A 79 5.94 12.18 -6.00
C LYS A 79 4.91 11.47 -5.13
N ILE A 80 3.81 11.02 -5.72
CA ILE A 80 2.74 10.35 -4.98
C ILE A 80 2.83 8.84 -5.18
N LEU A 81 3.03 8.11 -4.07
CA LEU A 81 2.87 6.67 -4.01
C LEU A 81 1.49 6.35 -3.44
N LEU A 82 0.63 5.73 -4.24
CA LEU A 82 -0.67 5.24 -3.80
C LEU A 82 -0.59 3.74 -3.51
N THR A 83 -1.02 3.30 -2.33
CA THR A 83 -1.12 1.87 -2.03
C THR A 83 -2.54 1.42 -1.73
N PHE A 84 -2.83 0.19 -2.15
CA PHE A 84 -4.10 -0.49 -1.89
C PHE A 84 -3.92 -1.76 -1.07
N PHE A 85 -4.82 -2.03 -0.13
CA PHE A 85 -4.84 -3.33 0.55
C PHE A 85 -5.53 -4.41 -0.30
N SER A 86 -6.72 -4.10 -0.81
CA SER A 86 -7.60 -5.05 -1.48
C SER A 86 -7.48 -5.06 -3.02
N PRO A 87 -7.76 -6.19 -3.68
CA PRO A 87 -7.76 -6.26 -5.14
C PRO A 87 -8.82 -5.41 -5.82
N SER A 88 -9.96 -5.16 -5.16
CA SER A 88 -11.03 -4.33 -5.71
C SER A 88 -10.57 -2.87 -5.90
N GLY A 89 -9.74 -2.34 -5.00
CA GLY A 89 -9.13 -1.03 -5.21
C GLY A 89 -8.02 -1.08 -6.25
N PHE A 90 -7.04 -1.97 -6.04
CA PHE A 90 -5.85 -2.03 -6.87
C PHE A 90 -6.15 -2.36 -8.33
N GLU A 91 -6.89 -3.43 -8.64
CA GLU A 91 -7.06 -3.86 -10.03
C GLU A 91 -7.80 -2.85 -10.90
N ILE A 92 -8.69 -2.06 -10.28
CA ILE A 92 -9.47 -1.01 -10.96
C ILE A 92 -8.64 0.27 -11.12
N ARG A 93 -7.75 0.60 -10.16
CA ARG A 93 -7.05 1.89 -10.10
C ARG A 93 -5.52 1.81 -10.24
N LYS A 94 -4.95 0.65 -10.56
CA LYS A 94 -3.49 0.46 -10.75
C LYS A 94 -2.87 1.34 -11.83
N ASN A 95 -3.66 1.81 -12.79
CA ASN A 95 -3.23 2.71 -13.86
C ASN A 95 -3.77 4.15 -13.67
N TYR A 96 -4.09 4.54 -12.43
CA TYR A 96 -4.58 5.89 -12.17
C TYR A 96 -3.47 6.93 -12.40
N GLU A 97 -3.69 7.81 -13.38
CA GLU A 97 -2.69 8.79 -13.84
C GLU A 97 -2.48 9.96 -12.87
N GLY A 98 -3.34 10.13 -11.86
CA GLY A 98 -3.23 11.21 -10.87
C GLY A 98 -2.11 11.05 -9.84
N VAL A 99 -1.35 9.95 -9.92
CA VAL A 99 -0.24 9.62 -9.00
C VAL A 99 0.94 9.05 -9.78
N ASP A 100 2.14 9.09 -9.19
CA ASP A 100 3.35 8.63 -9.87
C ASP A 100 3.47 7.11 -9.84
N TRP A 101 3.03 6.45 -8.75
CA TRP A 101 3.05 4.99 -8.64
C TRP A 101 1.86 4.44 -7.87
N VAL A 102 1.39 3.25 -8.28
CA VAL A 102 0.35 2.49 -7.59
C VAL A 102 0.82 1.08 -7.26
N PHE A 103 0.74 0.69 -6.00
CA PHE A 103 1.14 -0.64 -5.53
C PHE A 103 0.12 -1.26 -4.57
N TYR A 104 0.24 -2.55 -4.29
CA TYR A 104 -0.37 -3.10 -3.09
C TYR A 104 0.41 -2.64 -1.84
N LEU A 105 -0.25 -2.48 -0.70
CA LEU A 105 0.45 -2.39 0.57
C LEU A 105 0.98 -3.78 0.94
N PRO A 106 2.28 -3.95 1.27
CA PRO A 106 2.77 -5.20 1.85
C PRO A 106 2.01 -5.55 3.14
N ALA A 107 1.93 -6.84 3.48
CA ALA A 107 1.24 -7.24 4.70
C ALA A 107 1.87 -6.59 5.93
N ASP A 108 1.05 -6.08 6.85
CA ASP A 108 1.47 -5.33 8.04
C ASP A 108 2.15 -6.19 9.10
N THR A 109 3.28 -6.80 8.73
CA THR A 109 4.21 -7.42 9.65
C THR A 109 5.31 -6.42 9.94
N LYS A 110 5.89 -6.47 11.15
CA LYS A 110 6.99 -5.57 11.54
C LYS A 110 8.13 -5.51 10.52
N SER A 111 8.56 -6.66 9.99
CA SER A 111 9.63 -6.71 8.99
C SER A 111 9.25 -6.04 7.67
N ASN A 112 8.02 -6.24 7.21
CA ASN A 112 7.54 -5.63 5.97
C ASN A 112 7.34 -4.12 6.11
N ALA A 113 6.77 -3.65 7.22
CA ALA A 113 6.57 -2.24 7.49
C ALA A 113 7.92 -1.50 7.51
N LYS A 114 8.87 -1.99 8.32
CA LYS A 114 10.23 -1.46 8.38
C LYS A 114 10.90 -1.42 7.01
N LYS A 115 10.81 -2.52 6.26
CA LYS A 115 11.40 -2.61 4.91
C LYS A 115 10.76 -1.61 3.95
N PHE A 116 9.43 -1.51 3.95
CA PHE A 116 8.68 -0.57 3.11
C PHE A 116 9.09 0.88 3.39
N ILE A 117 9.08 1.30 4.65
CA ILE A 117 9.47 2.66 5.05
C ILE A 117 10.93 2.93 4.71
N SER A 118 11.83 1.97 4.89
CA SER A 118 13.24 2.13 4.55
C SER A 118 13.51 2.31 3.04
N ILE A 119 12.65 1.72 2.19
CA ILE A 119 12.74 1.84 0.73
C ILE A 119 12.08 3.14 0.26
N VAL A 120 10.85 3.41 0.71
CA VAL A 120 10.02 4.52 0.24
C VAL A 120 10.46 5.85 0.84
N LYS A 121 10.93 5.86 2.10
CA LYS A 121 11.32 7.07 2.86
C LYS A 121 10.34 8.24 2.67
N PRO A 122 9.04 8.03 2.93
CA PRO A 122 8.02 9.04 2.64
C PRO A 122 8.22 10.26 3.53
N ILE A 123 8.07 11.47 2.97
CA ILE A 123 8.10 12.73 3.73
C ILE A 123 6.78 12.98 4.46
N LYS A 124 5.68 12.38 3.98
CA LYS A 124 4.34 12.43 4.56
C LYS A 124 3.58 11.16 4.21
N VAL A 125 2.68 10.75 5.11
CA VAL A 125 1.73 9.66 4.89
C VAL A 125 0.30 10.15 5.14
N ILE A 126 -0.63 9.73 4.27
CA ILE A 126 -2.06 10.02 4.39
C ILE A 126 -2.82 8.69 4.29
N PHE A 127 -3.40 8.28 5.42
CA PHE A 127 -4.32 7.16 5.50
C PHE A 127 -5.75 7.67 5.26
N ILE A 128 -6.42 7.18 4.22
CA ILE A 128 -7.79 7.60 3.92
C ILE A 128 -8.76 6.81 4.79
N LYS A 129 -9.52 7.53 5.63
CA LYS A 129 -10.54 7.00 6.55
C LYS A 129 -9.95 6.26 7.76
N TYR A 130 -10.30 4.99 7.99
CA TYR A 130 -10.00 4.23 9.22
C TYR A 130 -8.90 3.18 8.99
N GLU A 131 -7.87 3.54 8.23
CA GLU A 131 -6.77 2.65 7.91
C GLU A 131 -5.69 2.66 9.01
N PHE A 132 -5.92 1.86 10.05
CA PHE A 132 -4.99 1.71 11.18
C PHE A 132 -4.15 0.44 11.03
N TRP A 133 -2.93 0.61 10.52
CA TRP A 133 -1.95 -0.46 10.34
C TRP A 133 -0.87 -0.35 11.41
N PHE A 134 -0.94 -1.18 12.45
CA PHE A 134 -0.17 -0.98 13.67
C PHE A 134 1.34 -0.96 13.43
N ASN A 135 1.89 -1.90 12.65
CA ASN A 135 3.34 -1.89 12.45
C ASN A 135 3.76 -0.74 11.53
N TYR A 136 2.98 -0.39 10.50
CA TYR A 136 3.24 0.80 9.68
C TYR A 136 3.19 2.12 10.44
N MET A 137 2.28 2.28 11.40
CA MET A 137 2.20 3.50 12.22
C MET A 137 3.31 3.60 13.27
N ALA A 138 3.93 2.47 13.62
CA ALA A 138 4.98 2.40 14.63
C ALA A 138 6.40 2.59 14.05
N GLU A 139 6.55 2.64 12.72
CA GLU A 139 7.80 2.88 12.01
C GLU A 139 7.88 4.33 11.52
#